data_AF-A0A3B9Y5J3-F1
#
_entry.id   AF-A0A3B9Y5J3-F1
#
_cell.length_a   1.000
_cell.length_b   1.000
_cell.length_c   1.000
_cell.angle_alpha   90.00
_cell.angle_beta   90.00
_cell.angle_gamma   90.00
#
_symmetry.space_group_name_H-M   'P 1'
#
loop_
_entity.id
_entity.type
_entity.pdbx_description
1 polymer ?
#
loop_
_entity_poly.entity_id
_entity_poly.type
_entity_poly.pdbx_seq_one_letter_code
_entity_poly.pdbx_strand_id
1 'polypeptide(L)' 'WGYIQVKAVIQNGKITDVQFLQYPNERDRSVMINSYADPQLTSEAIQAQSANVDVVTGATDSSEAFIQSLSDALSQAKA' A
#
# COMPACT_ATOMS: atom_id res chain seq x y z
N TRP A 1 16.75 -2.64 -1.48
CA TRP A 1 15.70 -3.15 -0.58
C TRP A 1 15.41 -2.02 0.39
N GLY A 2 14.26 -1.38 0.27
CA GLY A 2 13.91 -0.20 1.06
C GLY A 2 12.60 -0.44 1.79
N TYR A 3 12.41 0.25 2.91
CA TYR A 3 11.16 0.22 3.65
C TYR A 3 10.06 0.89 2.83
N ILE A 4 8.88 0.29 2.80
CA ILE A 4 7.66 0.96 2.35
C ILE A 4 6.97 1.53 3.58
N GLN A 5 6.52 2.78 3.48
CA GLN A 5 5.71 3.42 4.50
C GLN A 5 4.41 3.88 3.86
N VAL A 6 3.29 3.52 4.48
CA VAL A 6 1.95 3.81 3.99
C VAL A 6 1.18 4.63 5.02
N LYS A 7 0.34 5.55 4.54
CA LYS A 7 -0.62 6.28 5.34
C LYS A 7 -2.03 5.98 4.86
N ALA A 8 -2.84 5.36 5.72
CA ALA A 8 -4.27 5.21 5.49
C ALA A 8 -5.03 6.46 5.96
N VAL A 9 -5.97 6.95 5.15
CA VAL A 9 -6.88 8.02 5.51
C VAL A 9 -8.25 7.42 5.77
N ILE A 10 -8.70 7.50 7.03
CA ILE A 10 -9.98 6.95 7.46
C ILE A 10 -10.95 8.09 7.75
N GLN A 11 -12.12 8.04 7.12
CA GLN A 11 -13.22 8.97 7.37
C GLN A 11 -14.49 8.17 7.63
N ASN A 12 -15.22 8.52 8.70
CA ASN A 12 -16.46 7.82 9.09
C ASN A 12 -16.27 6.29 9.23
N GLY A 13 -15.10 5.85 9.71
CA GLY A 13 -14.78 4.43 9.87
C GLY A 13 -14.47 3.68 8.57
N LYS A 14 -14.33 4.40 7.44
CA LYS A 14 -13.97 3.82 6.14
C LYS A 14 -12.65 4.34 5.61
N ILE A 15 -11.88 3.48 4.95
CA ILE A 15 -10.70 3.86 4.20
C ILE A 15 -11.16 4.69 3.00
N THR A 16 -10.66 5.91 2.90
CA THR A 16 -10.99 6.87 1.83
C THR A 16 -9.80 7.14 0.91
N ASP A 17 -8.59 6.94 1.41
CA ASP A 17 -7.36 7.12 0.65
C ASP A 17 -6.24 6.30 1.29
N VAL A 18 -5.25 5.92 0.49
CA VAL A 18 -4.03 5.25 0.93
C VAL A 18 -2.84 5.86 0.19
N GLN A 19 -1.90 6.42 0.94
CA GLN A 19 -0.76 7.16 0.40
C GLN A 19 0.54 6.45 0.69
N PHE A 20 1.38 6.28 -0.33
CA PHE A 20 2.75 5.81 -0.18
C PHE A 20 3.64 6.99 0.23
N LEU A 21 4.14 6.96 1.46
CA LEU A 21 5.01 8.01 2.03
C LEU A 21 6.48 7.74 1.71
N GLN A 22 6.88 6.47 1.67
CA GLN A 22 8.23 6.05 1.33
C GLN A 22 8.15 4.73 0.57
N TYR A 23 8.95 4.58 -0.48
CA TYR A 23 9.12 3.33 -1.20
C TYR A 23 10.49 3.32 -1.90
N PRO A 24 11.08 2.13 -2.15
CA PRO A 24 12.35 2.04 -2.85
C PRO A 24 12.22 2.55 -4.29
N ASN A 25 12.84 3.69 -4.57
CA ASN A 25 12.90 4.33 -5.89
C ASN A 25 14.32 4.34 -6.49
N GLU A 26 15.24 3.54 -5.93
CA GLU A 26 16.67 3.53 -6.28
C GLU A 26 16.98 3.00 -7.69
N ARG A 27 16.02 2.31 -8.32
CA ARG A 27 16.19 1.72 -9.66
C ARG A 27 15.02 2.10 -10.56
N ASP A 28 15.30 2.47 -11.80
CA ASP A 28 14.28 2.82 -12.81
C ASP A 28 13.21 1.73 -12.98
N ARG A 29 13.62 0.46 -12.89
CA ARG A 29 12.70 -0.68 -12.95
C ARG A 29 11.75 -0.72 -11.76
N SER A 30 12.22 -0.41 -10.55
CA SER A 30 11.36 -0.36 -9.35
C SER A 30 10.37 0.80 -9.44
N VAL A 31 10.82 1.96 -9.93
CA VAL A 31 9.94 3.12 -10.18
C VAL A 31 8.85 2.78 -11.19
N MET A 32 9.20 2.13 -12.31
CA MET A 32 8.24 1.70 -13.32
C MET A 32 7.23 0.72 -12.75
N ILE A 33 7.68 -0.25 -11.95
CA ILE A 33 6.81 -1.26 -11.34
C ILE A 33 5.83 -0.64 -10.35
N ASN A 34 6.32 0.21 -9.45
CA ASN A 34 5.49 0.89 -8.46
C ASN A 34 4.49 1.85 -9.13
N SER A 35 4.84 2.46 -10.28
CA SER A 35 3.94 3.39 -10.99
C SER A 35 2.59 2.76 -11.39
N TYR A 36 2.54 1.45 -11.63
CA TYR A 36 1.29 0.74 -11.90
C TYR A 36 0.76 -0.06 -10.70
N ALA A 37 1.65 -0.51 -9.80
CA ALA A 37 1.25 -1.28 -8.61
C ALA A 37 0.57 -0.40 -7.55
N ASP A 38 1.13 0.78 -7.26
CA ASP A 38 0.65 1.69 -6.20
C ASP A 38 -0.84 2.07 -6.37
N PRO A 39 -1.32 2.52 -7.55
CA PRO A 39 -2.74 2.83 -7.72
C PRO A 39 -3.65 1.59 -7.68
N GLN A 40 -3.16 0.42 -8.11
CA GLN A 40 -3.92 -0.84 -8.03
C GLN A 40 -4.12 -1.27 -6.58
N LEU A 41 -3.02 -1.36 -5.81
CA LEU A 41 -3.03 -1.71 -4.39
C LEU A 41 -3.89 -0.74 -3.58
N THR A 42 -3.80 0.56 -3.86
CA THR A 42 -4.62 1.60 -3.21
C THR A 42 -6.11 1.41 -3.51
N SER A 43 -6.47 1.25 -4.78
CA SER A 43 -7.86 1.05 -5.19
C SER A 43 -8.45 -0.21 -4.57
N GLU A 44 -7.69 -1.30 -4.56
CA GLU A 44 -8.14 -2.56 -3.99
C GLU A 44 -8.30 -2.48 -2.47
N ALA A 45 -7.35 -1.86 -1.77
CA ALA A 45 -7.46 -1.64 -0.32
C ALA A 45 -8.70 -0.81 0.06
N ILE A 46 -9.01 0.22 -0.73
CA ILE A 46 -10.21 1.04 -0.54
C ILE A 46 -11.48 0.22 -0.85
N GLN A 47 -11.49 -0.60 -1.90
CA GLN A 47 -12.64 -1.43 -2.23
C GLN A 47 -12.89 -2.53 -1.18
N ALA A 48 -11.82 -3.22 -0.77
CA ALA A 48 -11.86 -4.28 0.23
C ALA A 48 -12.06 -3.74 1.66
N GLN A 49 -11.81 -2.45 1.89
CA GLN A 49 -11.75 -1.83 3.22
C GLN A 49 -10.79 -2.60 4.16
N SER A 50 -9.69 -3.08 3.60
CA SER A 50 -8.77 -4.02 4.23
C SER A 50 -7.37 -3.90 3.64
N ALA A 51 -6.37 -4.38 4.40
CA ALA A 51 -5.01 -4.54 3.90
C ALA A 51 -4.84 -5.81 3.04
N ASN A 52 -5.84 -6.70 3.01
CA ASN A 52 -5.80 -7.93 2.22
C ASN A 52 -6.09 -7.63 0.75
N VAL A 53 -5.04 -7.28 0.01
CA VAL A 53 -5.04 -7.00 -1.43
C VAL A 53 -4.21 -8.03 -2.17
N ASP A 54 -4.50 -8.23 -3.44
CA ASP A 54 -3.77 -9.13 -4.31
C ASP A 54 -2.36 -8.59 -4.62
N VAL A 55 -1.41 -9.51 -4.73
CA VAL A 55 -0.03 -9.17 -5.09
C VAL A 55 0.04 -8.80 -6.56
N VAL A 56 0.58 -7.61 -6.85
CA VAL A 56 0.73 -7.14 -8.23
C VAL A 56 1.93 -7.82 -8.89
N THR A 57 1.73 -8.30 -10.12
CA THR A 57 2.79 -8.99 -10.88
C THR A 57 4.00 -8.07 -11.10
N GLY A 58 5.17 -8.58 -10.73
CA GLY A 58 6.44 -7.82 -10.78
C GLY A 58 6.69 -6.93 -9.56
N ALA A 59 5.71 -6.74 -8.69
CA ALA A 59 5.78 -5.90 -7.50
C ALA A 59 5.59 -6.71 -6.20
N THR A 60 6.05 -7.97 -6.15
CA THR A 60 5.80 -8.87 -5.01
C THR A 60 6.30 -8.27 -3.70
N ASP A 61 7.57 -7.88 -3.63
CA ASP A 61 8.15 -7.27 -2.43
C ASP A 61 7.41 -5.99 -2.00
N SER A 62 7.05 -5.14 -2.97
CA SER A 62 6.31 -3.90 -2.69
C SER A 62 4.89 -4.17 -2.19
N SER A 63 4.22 -5.18 -2.76
CA SER A 63 2.85 -5.55 -2.40
C SER A 63 2.82 -6.13 -0.98
N GLU A 64 3.75 -7.02 -0.65
CA GLU A 64 3.87 -7.58 0.70
C GLU A 64 4.16 -6.49 1.75
N ALA A 65 5.09 -5.58 1.45
CA ALA A 65 5.41 -4.48 2.34
C ALA A 65 4.24 -3.48 2.50
N PHE A 66 3.46 -3.25 1.43
CA PHE A 66 2.23 -2.47 1.49
C PHE A 66 1.18 -3.14 2.38
N ILE A 67 0.92 -4.43 2.19
CA ILE A 67 -0.04 -5.22 2.98
C ILE A 67 0.32 -5.13 4.47
N GLN A 68 1.59 -5.34 4.81
CA GLN A 68 2.06 -5.24 6.19
C GLN A 68 1.86 -3.83 6.76
N SER A 69 2.32 -2.81 6.04
CA SER A 69 2.23 -1.40 6.49
C SER A 69 0.79 -0.92 6.66
N LEU A 70 -0.09 -1.29 5.73
CA LEU A 70 -1.50 -0.93 5.79
C LEU A 70 -2.22 -1.69 6.92
N SER A 71 -1.89 -2.97 7.13
CA SER A 71 -2.44 -3.76 8.25
C SER A 71 -2.12 -3.10 9.59
N ASP A 72 -0.87 -2.69 9.77
CA ASP A 72 -0.43 -2.00 10.99
C ASP A 72 -1.14 -0.64 11.16
N ALA A 73 -1.28 0.14 10.10
CA ALA A 73 -2.00 1.41 10.13
C ALA A 73 -3.50 1.25 10.47
N LEU A 74 -4.17 0.24 9.90
CA LEU A 74 -5.56 -0.06 10.19
C LEU A 74 -5.74 -0.62 11.61
N SER A 75 -4.78 -1.38 12.11
CA SER A 75 -4.76 -1.86 13.50
C SER A 75 -4.66 -0.68 14.47
N GLN A 76 -3.73 0.26 14.22
CA GLN A 76 -3.58 1.47 15.03
C GLN A 76 -4.82 2.37 15.00
N ALA A 77 -5.53 2.44 13.87
CA ALA A 77 -6.75 3.25 13.76
C ALA A 77 -7.99 2.63 14.44
N LYS A 78 -7.96 1.32 14.73
CA LYS A 78 -9.02 0.60 15.46
C LYS A 78 -8.78 0.53 16.97
N ALA A 79 -7.55 0.83 17.43
CA ALA A 79 -7.16 0.87 18.84
C ALA A 79 -7.62 2.16 19.51
#